data_AF-A0A1Y5Y807-F1
#
_entry.id   AF-A0A1Y5Y807-F1
#
_cell.length_a   1.000
_cell.length_b   1.000
_cell.length_c   1.000
_cell.angle_alpha   90.00
_cell.angle_beta   90.00
_cell.angle_gamma   90.00
#
_symmetry.space_group_name_H-M   'P 1'
#
loop_
_entity.id
_entity.type
_entity.pdbx_description
1 polymer ?
#
loop_
_entity_poly.entity_id
_entity_poly.type
_entity_poly.pdbx_seq_one_letter_code
_entity_poly.pdbx_strand_id
1 'polypeptide(L)'
;MLRALHDEHAATLLRYVLRLTDDEQRAHDVVQEVLLRVSKKPDLLGDHDVATSLYSVAREVVGAADPALDSWLISDALTQLTPEHRTVIIRAYYMGQSVSDLAAELDVPEGTILSRLHYGLRALRLALQERGVTGP
;
A
#
# COMPACT_ATOMS: atom_id res chain seq x y z
N MET A 1 18.22 -28.64 5.08
CA MET A 1 16.74 -28.68 4.95
C MET A 1 16.16 -27.31 4.59
N LEU A 2 16.52 -26.22 5.29
CA LEU A 2 16.08 -24.85 4.93
C LEU A 2 16.39 -24.44 3.47
N ARG A 3 17.54 -24.82 2.91
CA ARG A 3 17.97 -24.43 1.55
C ARG A 3 17.05 -24.96 0.42
N ALA A 4 16.46 -26.14 0.59
CA ALA A 4 15.59 -26.74 -0.43
C ALA A 4 14.19 -26.12 -0.46
N LEU A 5 13.68 -25.72 0.71
CA LEU A 5 12.42 -24.96 0.82
C LEU A 5 12.58 -23.53 0.27
N HIS A 6 13.79 -22.95 0.42
CA HIS A 6 14.13 -21.65 -0.14
C HIS A 6 14.13 -21.67 -1.67
N ASP A 7 14.73 -22.69 -2.31
CA ASP A 7 14.80 -22.76 -3.77
C ASP A 7 13.42 -22.96 -4.42
N GLU A 8 12.54 -23.76 -3.80
CA GLU A 8 11.19 -24.02 -4.29
C GLU A 8 10.31 -22.76 -4.32
N HIS A 9 10.37 -21.94 -3.26
CA HIS A 9 9.54 -20.74 -3.17
C HIS A 9 10.21 -19.49 -3.75
N ALA A 10 11.55 -19.43 -3.85
CA ALA A 10 12.28 -18.26 -4.35
C ALA A 10 11.93 -17.94 -5.81
N ALA A 11 11.79 -18.95 -6.68
CA ALA A 11 11.43 -18.72 -8.08
C ALA A 11 10.01 -18.16 -8.24
N THR A 12 9.08 -18.60 -7.39
CA THR A 12 7.69 -18.13 -7.41
C THR A 12 7.58 -16.74 -6.79
N LEU A 13 8.31 -16.49 -5.70
CA LEU A 13 8.42 -15.18 -5.05
C LEU A 13 9.04 -14.14 -5.99
N LEU A 14 10.12 -14.49 -6.70
CA LEU A 14 10.75 -13.62 -7.70
C LEU A 14 9.76 -13.22 -8.80
N ARG A 15 8.99 -14.17 -9.33
CA ARG A 15 7.98 -13.89 -10.35
C ARG A 15 6.86 -12.98 -9.84
N TYR A 16 6.47 -13.13 -8.59
CA TYR A 16 5.49 -12.26 -7.94
C TYR A 16 6.05 -10.84 -7.78
N VAL A 17 7.27 -10.69 -7.27
CA VAL A 17 7.90 -9.38 -7.05
C VAL A 17 8.23 -8.67 -8.37
N LEU A 18 8.66 -9.39 -9.40
CA LEU A 18 8.85 -8.83 -10.76
C LEU A 18 7.57 -8.16 -11.27
N ARG A 19 6.40 -8.77 -11.05
CA ARG A 19 5.12 -8.15 -11.42
C ARG A 19 4.78 -6.90 -10.62
N LEU A 20 5.27 -6.80 -9.38
CA LEU A 20 5.00 -5.64 -8.52
C LEU A 20 5.94 -4.46 -8.78
N THR A 21 7.16 -4.74 -9.24
CA THR A 21 8.23 -3.73 -9.37
C THR A 21 8.51 -3.35 -10.81
N ASP A 22 8.15 -4.20 -11.78
CA ASP A 22 8.50 -4.08 -13.21
C ASP A 22 10.01 -3.82 -13.47
N ASP A 23 10.85 -4.24 -12.51
CA ASP A 23 12.31 -4.02 -12.50
C ASP A 23 13.00 -5.28 -11.96
N GLU A 24 13.82 -5.92 -12.80
CA GLU A 24 14.48 -7.18 -12.47
C GLU A 24 15.52 -7.04 -11.35
N GLN A 25 16.28 -5.94 -11.37
CA GLN A 25 17.28 -5.69 -10.34
C GLN A 25 16.61 -5.47 -8.99
N ARG A 26 15.56 -4.65 -8.99
CA ARG A 26 14.76 -4.35 -7.81
C ARG A 26 14.05 -5.59 -7.27
N ALA A 27 13.54 -6.45 -8.14
CA ALA A 27 12.90 -7.68 -7.72
C ALA A 27 13.88 -8.63 -7.02
N HIS A 28 15.12 -8.73 -7.50
CA HIS A 28 16.17 -9.49 -6.82
C HIS A 28 16.48 -8.94 -5.44
N ASP A 29 16.63 -7.61 -5.32
CA ASP A 29 16.95 -6.97 -4.03
C ASP A 29 15.84 -7.20 -2.99
N VAL A 30 14.58 -7.09 -3.41
CA VAL A 30 13.41 -7.38 -2.56
C VAL A 30 13.37 -8.84 -2.14
N VAL A 31 13.57 -9.78 -3.06
CA VAL A 31 13.57 -11.22 -2.74
C VAL A 31 14.67 -11.54 -1.72
N GLN A 32 15.87 -10.98 -1.91
CA GLN A 32 16.97 -11.18 -0.95
C GLN A 32 16.61 -10.63 0.43
N GLU A 33 16.05 -9.42 0.51
CA GLU A 33 15.62 -8.83 1.78
C GLU A 33 14.52 -9.65 2.47
N VAL A 34 13.54 -10.15 1.73
CA VAL A 34 12.48 -11.04 2.27
C VAL A 34 13.08 -12.30 2.86
N LEU A 35 13.98 -12.97 2.13
CA LEU A 35 14.66 -14.18 2.61
C LEU A 35 15.52 -13.89 3.85
N LEU A 36 16.20 -12.74 3.89
CA LEU A 36 16.99 -12.30 5.04
C LEU A 36 16.11 -12.04 6.27
N ARG A 37 14.96 -11.39 6.10
CA ARG A 37 14.02 -11.12 7.20
C ARG A 37 13.42 -12.39 7.77
N VAL A 38 12.96 -13.30 6.91
CA VAL A 38 12.41 -14.60 7.33
C VAL A 38 13.48 -15.45 8.01
N SER A 39 14.71 -15.45 7.49
CA SER A 39 15.82 -16.17 8.14
C SER A 39 16.17 -15.63 9.53
N LYS A 40 16.02 -14.31 9.76
CA LYS A 40 16.29 -13.68 11.06
C LYS A 40 15.10 -13.79 12.02
N LYS A 41 13.87 -13.85 11.49
CA LYS A 41 12.61 -13.90 12.24
C LYS A 41 11.68 -14.96 11.63
N PRO A 42 11.88 -16.25 11.97
CA PRO A 42 11.06 -17.34 11.44
C PRO A 42 9.57 -17.19 11.76
N ASP A 43 9.23 -16.52 12.87
CA ASP A 43 7.85 -16.26 13.30
C ASP A 43 7.02 -15.45 12.28
N LEU A 44 7.68 -14.76 11.33
CA LEU A 44 7.01 -14.10 10.20
C LEU A 44 6.26 -15.09 9.29
N LEU A 45 6.62 -16.38 9.34
CA LEU A 45 5.95 -17.40 8.56
C LEU A 45 4.56 -17.77 9.11
N GLY A 46 4.19 -17.32 10.32
CA GLY A 46 2.86 -17.47 10.90
C GLY A 46 2.26 -18.89 10.83
N ASP A 47 0.95 -19.00 11.07
CA ASP A 47 0.17 -20.25 10.95
C ASP A 47 -0.37 -20.49 9.53
N HIS A 48 -0.08 -19.59 8.59
CA HIS A 48 -0.54 -19.68 7.22
C HIS A 48 0.49 -20.42 6.35
N ASP A 49 0.07 -20.83 5.15
CA ASP A 49 0.99 -21.45 4.20
C ASP A 49 2.17 -20.51 3.88
N VAL A 50 3.37 -21.11 3.78
CA VAL A 50 4.66 -20.40 3.62
C VAL A 50 4.64 -19.42 2.45
N ALA A 51 3.98 -19.76 1.33
CA ALA A 51 3.90 -18.86 0.19
C ALA A 51 3.10 -17.59 0.52
N THR A 52 2.01 -17.73 1.27
CA THR A 52 1.19 -16.58 1.70
C THR A 52 1.99 -15.64 2.60
N SER A 53 2.79 -16.19 3.52
CA SER A 53 3.64 -15.41 4.42
C SER A 53 4.72 -14.66 3.65
N LEU A 54 5.37 -15.34 2.72
CA LEU A 54 6.40 -14.76 1.87
C LEU A 54 5.87 -13.61 0.99
N TYR A 55 4.66 -13.75 0.43
CA TYR A 55 4.05 -12.66 -0.35
C TYR A 55 3.69 -11.44 0.51
N SER A 56 3.20 -11.66 1.73
CA SER A 56 2.91 -10.58 2.66
C SER A 56 4.18 -9.78 3.00
N VAL A 57 5.26 -10.49 3.37
CA VAL A 57 6.56 -9.88 3.68
C VAL A 57 7.14 -9.19 2.44
N ALA A 58 7.03 -9.79 1.25
CA ALA A 58 7.48 -9.16 0.02
C ALA A 58 6.76 -7.85 -0.28
N ARG A 59 5.45 -7.79 -0.07
CA ARG A 59 4.70 -6.55 -0.29
C ARG A 59 5.07 -5.46 0.71
N GLU A 60 5.31 -5.82 1.96
CA GLU A 60 5.84 -4.89 2.97
C GLU A 60 7.21 -4.32 2.56
N VAL A 61 8.12 -5.20 2.09
CA VAL A 61 9.46 -4.81 1.63
C VAL A 61 9.40 -3.92 0.38
N VAL A 62 8.53 -4.23 -0.59
CA VAL A 62 8.34 -3.41 -1.81
C VAL A 62 7.85 -2.02 -1.45
N GLY A 63 6.79 -1.90 -0.64
CA GLY A 63 6.26 -0.59 -0.21
C GLY A 63 7.29 0.22 0.59
N ALA A 64 8.02 -0.44 1.51
CA ALA A 64 9.07 0.23 2.27
C ALA A 64 10.27 0.69 1.41
N ALA A 65 10.56 -0.01 0.30
CA ALA A 65 11.71 0.27 -0.56
C ALA A 65 11.40 1.33 -1.63
N ASP A 66 10.15 1.47 -2.09
CA ASP A 66 9.76 2.42 -3.14
C ASP A 66 8.69 3.45 -2.71
N PRO A 67 9.10 4.54 -2.05
CA PRO A 67 8.19 5.65 -1.75
C PRO A 67 7.55 6.28 -2.99
N ALA A 68 8.17 6.17 -4.17
CA ALA A 68 7.64 6.73 -5.41
C ALA A 68 6.53 5.86 -5.99
N LEU A 69 6.64 4.52 -5.88
CA LEU A 69 5.56 3.59 -6.21
C LEU A 69 4.36 3.78 -5.27
N ASP A 70 4.59 3.92 -3.97
CA ASP A 70 3.54 4.23 -2.99
C ASP A 70 2.86 5.57 -3.30
N SER A 71 3.65 6.61 -3.62
CA SER A 71 3.13 7.92 -4.01
C SER A 71 2.33 7.86 -5.32
N TRP A 72 2.73 7.03 -6.28
CA TRP A 72 1.99 6.83 -7.53
C TRP A 72 0.67 6.09 -7.28
N LEU A 73 0.67 5.01 -6.49
CA LEU A 73 -0.54 4.25 -6.11
C LEU A 73 -1.54 5.12 -5.37
N ILE A 74 -1.07 5.98 -4.45
CA ILE A 74 -1.92 6.94 -3.74
C ILE A 74 -2.49 7.97 -4.71
N SER A 75 -1.66 8.52 -5.61
CA SER A 75 -2.11 9.48 -6.62
C SER A 75 -3.17 8.85 -7.53
N ASP A 76 -2.95 7.64 -8.05
CA ASP A 76 -3.89 6.92 -8.91
C ASP A 76 -5.20 6.62 -8.15
N ALA A 77 -5.12 6.12 -6.92
CA ALA A 77 -6.30 5.86 -6.09
C ALA A 77 -7.11 7.15 -5.81
N LEU A 78 -6.45 8.29 -5.58
CA LEU A 78 -7.11 9.58 -5.41
C LEU A 78 -7.85 10.02 -6.69
N THR A 79 -7.37 9.65 -7.89
CA THR A 79 -8.07 10.04 -9.14
C THR A 79 -9.42 9.34 -9.31
N GLN A 80 -9.62 8.18 -8.66
CA GLN A 80 -10.89 7.43 -8.70
C GLN A 80 -11.96 7.96 -7.74
N LEU A 81 -11.61 8.89 -6.85
CA LEU A 81 -12.58 9.54 -5.99
C LEU A 81 -13.37 10.58 -6.77
N THR A 82 -14.59 10.86 -6.30
CA THR A 82 -15.33 12.02 -6.79
C THR A 82 -14.54 13.31 -6.51
N PRO A 83 -14.68 14.36 -7.33
CA PRO A 83 -13.97 15.62 -7.13
C PRO A 83 -14.14 16.19 -5.72
N GLU A 84 -15.32 16.07 -5.13
CA GLU A 84 -15.64 16.59 -3.80
C GLU A 84 -14.88 15.85 -2.70
N HIS A 85 -14.86 14.51 -2.76
CA HIS A 85 -14.09 13.68 -1.82
C HIS A 85 -12.59 13.91 -1.95
N ARG A 86 -12.09 13.93 -3.19
CA ARG A 86 -10.66 14.18 -3.47
C ARG A 86 -10.23 15.54 -2.95
N THR A 87 -11.04 16.58 -3.19
CA THR A 87 -10.72 17.96 -2.78
C THR A 87 -10.56 18.06 -1.27
N VAL A 88 -11.50 17.52 -0.49
CA VAL A 88 -11.42 17.63 0.98
C VAL A 88 -10.26 16.81 1.55
N ILE A 89 -9.95 15.64 0.99
CA ILE A 89 -8.82 14.82 1.44
C ILE A 89 -7.49 15.52 1.14
N ILE A 90 -7.30 16.02 -0.08
CA ILE A 90 -6.07 16.70 -0.47
C ILE A 90 -5.85 17.92 0.44
N ARG A 91 -6.87 18.75 0.61
CA ARG A 91 -6.75 19.98 1.39
C ARG A 91 -6.53 19.72 2.88
N ALA A 92 -7.25 18.75 3.47
CA ALA A 92 -7.10 18.44 4.88
C ALA A 92 -5.74 17.76 5.19
N TYR A 93 -5.33 16.77 4.40
CA TYR A 93 -4.16 15.94 4.71
C TYR A 93 -2.85 16.42 4.07
N TYR A 94 -2.90 17.02 2.88
CA TYR A 94 -1.69 17.47 2.18
C TYR A 94 -1.44 18.97 2.35
N MET A 95 -2.51 19.77 2.49
CA MET A 95 -2.39 21.23 2.70
C MET A 95 -2.59 21.65 4.16
N GLY A 96 -2.99 20.72 5.05
CA GLY A 96 -3.17 20.97 6.48
C GLY A 96 -4.31 21.95 6.81
N GLN A 97 -5.26 22.16 5.90
CA GLN A 97 -6.39 23.05 6.14
C GLN A 97 -7.36 22.44 7.17
N SER A 98 -7.90 23.27 8.06
CA SER A 98 -8.88 22.83 9.04
C SER A 98 -10.26 22.59 8.42
N VAL A 99 -11.12 21.84 9.12
CA VAL A 99 -12.50 21.60 8.68
C VAL A 99 -13.29 22.90 8.55
N SER A 100 -13.08 23.86 9.46
CA SER A 100 -13.72 25.17 9.43
C SER A 100 -13.25 26.02 8.26
N ASP A 101 -11.95 26.01 7.95
CA ASP A 101 -11.41 26.75 6.79
C ASP A 101 -11.96 26.18 5.48
N LEU A 102 -12.03 24.85 5.38
CA LEU A 102 -12.60 24.17 4.22
C LEU A 102 -14.09 24.45 4.05
N ALA A 103 -14.84 24.47 5.14
CA ALA A 103 -16.27 24.78 5.13
C ALA A 103 -16.50 26.22 4.63
N ALA A 104 -15.72 27.17 5.12
CA ALA A 104 -15.78 28.57 4.70
C ALA A 104 -15.37 28.77 3.24
N GLU A 105 -14.27 28.14 2.79
CA GLU A 105 -13.77 28.30 1.41
C GLU A 105 -14.67 27.63 0.37
N LEU A 106 -15.27 26.48 0.70
CA LEU A 106 -16.12 25.72 -0.21
C LEU A 106 -17.61 26.09 -0.10
N ASP A 107 -17.97 27.04 0.77
CA ASP A 107 -19.33 27.48 1.06
C ASP A 107 -20.30 26.32 1.37
N VAL A 108 -19.88 25.44 2.29
CA VAL A 108 -20.68 24.30 2.74
C VAL A 108 -20.60 24.13 4.27
N PRO A 109 -21.58 23.49 4.91
CA PRO A 109 -21.51 23.19 6.34
C PRO A 109 -20.31 22.32 6.71
N GLU A 110 -19.75 22.49 7.91
CA GLU A 110 -18.68 21.63 8.44
C GLU A 110 -19.06 20.14 8.44
N GLY A 111 -20.33 19.83 8.74
CA GLY A 111 -20.86 18.46 8.65
C GLY A 111 -20.76 17.85 7.24
N THR A 112 -20.85 18.68 6.19
CA THR A 112 -20.62 18.26 4.79
C THR A 112 -19.14 17.96 4.54
N ILE A 113 -18.22 18.72 5.12
CA ILE A 113 -16.78 18.43 5.03
C ILE A 113 -16.46 17.11 5.76
N LEU A 114 -16.95 16.93 6.98
CA LEU A 114 -16.74 15.71 7.77
C LEU A 114 -17.30 14.46 7.08
N SER A 115 -18.51 14.55 6.53
CA SER A 115 -19.10 13.45 5.77
C SER A 115 -18.32 13.14 4.49
N ARG A 116 -17.90 14.16 3.73
CA ARG A 116 -17.04 13.97 2.54
C ARG A 116 -15.70 13.34 2.89
N LEU A 117 -15.07 13.72 4.00
CA LEU A 117 -13.84 13.08 4.49
C LEU A 117 -14.10 11.62 4.86
N HIS A 118 -15.17 11.33 5.61
CA HIS A 118 -15.51 9.96 6.01
C HIS A 118 -15.77 9.05 4.80
N TYR A 119 -16.63 9.47 3.86
CA TYR A 119 -16.93 8.66 2.68
C TYR A 119 -15.77 8.61 1.69
N GLY A 120 -15.04 9.71 1.54
CA GLY A 120 -13.84 9.78 0.72
C GLY A 120 -12.74 8.84 1.20
N LEU A 121 -12.43 8.80 2.50
CA LEU A 121 -11.42 7.89 3.07
C LEU A 121 -11.83 6.42 2.92
N ARG A 122 -13.12 6.11 3.03
CA ARG A 122 -13.63 4.74 2.76
C ARG A 122 -13.47 4.36 1.29
N ALA A 123 -13.79 5.27 0.38
CA ALA A 123 -13.60 5.05 -1.06
C ALA A 123 -12.11 4.90 -1.41
N LEU A 124 -11.24 5.72 -0.82
CA LEU A 124 -9.80 5.65 -0.99
C LEU A 124 -9.24 4.30 -0.51
N ARG A 125 -9.69 3.84 0.66
CA ARG A 125 -9.33 2.50 1.16
C ARG A 125 -9.73 1.40 0.18
N LEU A 126 -10.94 1.45 -0.37
CA LEU A 126 -11.39 0.46 -1.35
C LEU A 126 -10.55 0.50 -2.64
N ALA A 127 -10.30 1.70 -3.17
CA ALA A 127 -9.49 1.88 -4.38
C ALA A 127 -8.04 1.36 -4.20
N LEU A 128 -7.47 1.53 -3.01
CA LEU A 128 -6.16 1.00 -2.65
C LEU A 128 -6.18 -0.53 -2.51
N GLN A 129 -7.23 -1.09 -1.91
CA GLN A 129 -7.41 -2.55 -1.79
C GLN A 129 -7.52 -3.24 -3.15
N GLU A 130 -8.27 -2.65 -4.10
CA GLU A 130 -8.37 -3.13 -5.48
C GLU A 130 -7.02 -3.16 -6.20
N ARG A 131 -6.10 -2.28 -5.81
CA ARG A 131 -4.72 -2.20 -6.32
C ARG A 131 -3.73 -3.09 -5.56
N GLY A 132 -4.24 -3.96 -4.71
CA GLY A 132 -3.41 -4.88 -3.93
C GLY A 132 -2.73 -4.24 -2.72
N VAL A 133 -3.10 -3.00 -2.33
CA VAL A 133 -2.68 -2.36 -1.09
C VAL A 133 -3.68 -2.73 0.00
N THR A 134 -3.40 -3.81 0.75
CA THR A 134 -4.20 -4.17 1.93
C THR A 134 -3.60 -3.50 3.16
N GLY A 135 -4.31 -2.54 3.76
CA GLY A 135 -3.94 -2.06 5.09
C GLY A 135 -3.95 -3.21 6.12
N PRO A 136 -3.23 -3.05 7.25
CA PRO A 136 -3.28 -4.02 8.36
C PRO A 136 -4.70 -4.22 8.91
#